data_AF-A0A959M5B6-F1
#
_entry.id   AF-A0A959M5B6-F1
#
_cell.length_a   1.000
_cell.length_b   1.000
_cell.length_c   1.000
_cell.angle_alpha   90.00
_cell.angle_beta   90.00
_cell.angle_gamma   90.00
#
_symmetry.space_group_name_H-M   'P 1'
#
loop_
_entity.id
_entity.type
_entity.pdbx_description
1 polymer ?
#
loop_
_entity_poly.entity_id
_entity_poly.type
_entity_poly.pdbx_seq_one_letter_code
_entity_poly.pdbx_strand_id
1 'polypeptide(L)'
;MWEEKLIIYDALVAKCSRFQRKGKTMPYTSANGYMFSLLNKAGEIGIRFSKEVQAKYLQEFNTTHYKSYGATMQGYVLIPETMLADLDKLAMYLDESYDYVMTLEPK
;
A
#
# COMPACT_ATOMS: atom_id res chain seq x y z
N MET A 1 -6.03 -9.22 15.79
CA MET A 1 -6.32 -9.07 14.35
C MET A 1 -5.85 -7.72 13.78
N TRP A 2 -6.48 -6.56 14.04
CA TRP A 2 -6.00 -5.28 13.46
C TRP A 2 -4.60 -4.89 13.95
N GLU A 3 -4.33 -5.04 15.24
CA GLU A 3 -3.01 -4.75 15.83
C GLU A 3 -1.90 -5.65 15.25
N GLU A 4 -2.20 -6.92 14.95
CA GLU A 4 -1.26 -7.81 14.25
C GLU A 4 -0.97 -7.30 12.84
N LYS A 5 -1.99 -6.84 12.11
CA LYS A 5 -1.80 -6.22 10.78
C LYS A 5 -1.04 -4.90 10.86
N LEU A 6 -1.19 -4.14 11.94
CA LEU A 6 -0.38 -2.95 12.20
C LEU A 6 1.10 -3.32 12.36
N ILE A 7 1.42 -4.34 13.16
CA ILE A 7 2.80 -4.81 13.34
C ILE A 7 3.40 -5.26 11.99
N ILE A 8 2.63 -6.00 11.18
CA ILE A 8 3.04 -6.42 9.83
C ILE A 8 3.29 -5.21 8.93
N TYR A 9 2.38 -4.24 8.94
CA TYR A 9 2.51 -3.02 8.14
C TYR A 9 3.73 -2.19 8.55
N ASP A 10 3.98 -2.06 9.85
CA ASP A 10 5.14 -1.35 10.38
C ASP A 10 6.45 -2.07 9.99
N ALA A 11 6.47 -3.40 10.06
CA ALA A 11 7.60 -4.22 9.62
C ALA A 11 7.85 -4.09 8.11
N LEU A 12 6.78 -4.05 7.30
CA LEU A 12 6.87 -3.81 5.86
C LEU A 12 7.48 -2.44 5.56
N VAL A 13 6.97 -1.36 6.18
CA VAL A 13 7.50 -0.01 5.94
C VAL A 13 8.94 0.12 6.45
N ALA A 14 9.30 -0.55 7.54
CA ALA A 14 10.67 -0.55 8.07
C ALA A 14 11.71 -1.19 7.13
N LYS A 15 11.29 -2.03 6.17
CA LYS A 15 12.17 -2.56 5.12
C LYS A 15 12.51 -1.53 4.04
N CYS A 16 11.77 -0.42 3.96
CA CYS A 16 11.95 0.60 2.94
C CYS A 16 12.67 1.83 3.53
N SER A 17 13.88 2.14 3.07
CA SER A 17 14.68 3.25 3.62
C SER A 17 14.30 4.63 3.07
N ARG A 18 13.47 4.68 2.02
CA ARG A 18 13.19 5.88 1.21
C ARG A 18 12.07 6.77 1.77
N PHE A 19 11.29 6.24 2.71
CA PHE A 19 10.12 6.90 3.27
C PHE A 19 9.80 6.35 4.66
N GLN A 20 8.89 7.01 5.36
CA GLN A 20 8.46 6.61 6.70
C GLN A 20 6.95 6.50 6.77
N ARG A 21 6.50 5.64 7.68
CA ARG A 21 5.09 5.50 8.06
C ARG A 21 4.61 6.76 8.78
N LYS A 22 3.43 7.24 8.39
CA LYS A 22 2.72 8.40 8.92
C LYS A 22 1.36 8.00 9.49
N GLY A 23 0.75 8.90 10.25
CA GLY A 23 -0.57 8.73 10.86
C GLY A 23 -0.55 7.86 12.12
N LYS A 24 -1.37 8.20 13.12
CA LYS A 24 -1.47 7.44 14.39
C LYS A 24 -2.60 6.41 14.34
N THR A 25 -3.80 6.86 13.97
CA THR A 25 -5.02 6.05 13.93
C THR A 25 -5.31 5.44 12.57
N MET A 26 -4.78 6.06 11.51
CA MET A 26 -4.82 5.55 10.14
C MET A 26 -3.37 5.54 9.63
N PRO A 27 -2.66 4.41 9.73
CA PRO A 27 -1.28 4.29 9.25
C PRO A 27 -1.23 4.38 7.73
N TYR A 28 -0.34 5.20 7.19
CA TYR A 28 -0.15 5.38 5.75
C TYR A 28 1.28 5.79 5.42
N THR A 29 1.64 5.81 4.14
CA THR A 29 2.87 6.41 3.62
C THR A 29 2.51 7.51 2.62
N SER A 30 3.35 8.55 2.54
CA SER A 30 3.19 9.60 1.53
C SER A 30 4.50 10.23 1.12
N ALA A 31 4.59 10.55 -0.17
CA ALA A 31 5.70 11.23 -0.82
C ALA A 31 5.15 12.13 -1.93
N ASN A 32 5.84 13.23 -2.25
CA ASN A 32 5.42 14.18 -3.28
C ASN A 32 3.97 14.70 -3.15
N GLY A 33 3.46 14.79 -1.90
CA GLY A 33 2.07 15.18 -1.62
C GLY A 33 1.02 14.09 -1.87
N TYR A 34 1.41 12.89 -2.29
CA TYR A 34 0.53 11.76 -2.54
C TYR A 34 0.69 10.66 -1.48
N MET A 35 -0.44 10.14 -0.99
CA MET A 35 -0.44 8.85 -0.30
C MET A 35 -0.25 7.72 -1.31
N PHE A 36 0.48 6.68 -0.89
CA PHE A 36 0.79 5.54 -1.75
C PHE A 36 0.68 4.17 -1.06
N SER A 37 0.61 4.10 0.26
CA SER A 37 0.08 2.92 0.96
C SER A 37 -0.67 3.29 2.23
N LEU A 38 -1.58 2.41 2.68
CA LEU A 38 -2.30 2.58 3.94
C LEU A 38 -2.88 1.28 4.50
N LEU A 39 -3.09 1.27 5.81
CA LEU A 39 -3.82 0.23 6.55
C LEU A 39 -5.21 0.78 6.95
N ASN A 40 -6.30 0.17 6.45
CA ASN A 40 -7.66 0.57 6.86
C ASN A 40 -8.07 -0.04 8.20
N LYS A 41 -9.26 0.33 8.68
CA LYS A 41 -9.86 -0.19 9.91
C LYS A 41 -10.19 -1.69 9.88
N ALA A 42 -10.30 -2.30 8.70
CA ALA A 42 -10.49 -3.74 8.54
C ALA A 42 -9.16 -4.53 8.65
N GLY A 43 -8.02 -3.84 8.74
CA GLY A 43 -6.70 -4.48 8.79
C GLY A 43 -6.17 -4.85 7.41
N GLU A 44 -6.74 -4.28 6.35
CA GLU A 44 -6.33 -4.51 4.98
C GLU A 44 -5.30 -3.46 4.54
N ILE A 45 -4.32 -3.88 3.75
CA ILE A 45 -3.28 -3.01 3.21
C ILE A 45 -3.61 -2.71 1.75
N GLY A 46 -3.63 -1.41 1.42
CA GLY A 46 -3.73 -0.92 0.06
C GLY A 46 -2.42 -0.31 -0.39
N ILE A 47 -1.99 -0.60 -1.62
CA ILE A 47 -0.82 0.04 -2.26
C ILE A 47 -1.25 0.67 -3.59
N ARG A 48 -0.72 1.86 -3.87
CA ARG A 48 -1.07 2.67 -5.04
C ARG A 48 -0.18 2.37 -6.22
N PHE A 49 -0.73 2.24 -7.42
CA PHE A 49 0.04 2.06 -8.64
C PHE A 49 -0.52 2.89 -9.80
N SER A 50 0.21 2.91 -10.92
CA SER A 50 -0.33 3.42 -12.19
C SER A 50 -1.55 2.60 -12.62
N LYS A 51 -2.32 3.12 -13.57
CA LYS A 51 -3.53 2.43 -14.05
C LYS A 51 -3.21 1.09 -14.71
N GLU A 52 -2.11 1.05 -15.45
CA GLU A 52 -1.61 -0.12 -16.17
C GLU A 52 -1.13 -1.20 -15.20
N VAL A 53 -0.36 -0.78 -14.19
CA VAL A 53 0.17 -1.68 -13.15
C VAL A 53 -0.95 -2.24 -12.26
N GLN A 54 -1.97 -1.44 -11.94
CA GLN A 54 -3.16 -1.94 -11.24
C GLN A 54 -3.81 -3.10 -11.99
N ALA A 55 -4.05 -2.97 -13.29
CA ALA A 55 -4.68 -4.03 -14.08
C ALA A 55 -3.88 -5.34 -14.03
N LYS A 56 -2.55 -5.25 -14.14
CA LYS A 56 -1.64 -6.39 -13.98
C LYS A 56 -1.79 -7.03 -12.59
N TYR A 57 -1.67 -6.26 -11.52
CA TYR A 57 -1.65 -6.79 -10.16
C TYR A 57 -3.01 -7.28 -9.65
N LEU A 58 -4.12 -6.73 -10.14
CA LEU A 58 -5.44 -7.29 -9.87
C LEU A 58 -5.57 -8.74 -10.37
N GLN A 59 -4.98 -9.03 -11.53
CA GLN A 59 -4.95 -10.38 -12.10
C GLN A 59 -3.90 -11.26 -11.41
N GLU A 60 -2.65 -10.77 -11.32
CA GLU A 60 -1.51 -11.54 -10.80
C GLU A 60 -1.71 -11.94 -9.33
N PHE A 61 -2.26 -11.03 -8.51
CA PHE A 61 -2.48 -11.28 -7.09
C PHE A 61 -3.85 -11.90 -6.81
N ASN A 62 -4.67 -12.12 -7.85
CA ASN A 62 -6.06 -12.56 -7.74
C ASN A 62 -6.83 -11.74 -6.68
N THR A 63 -6.80 -10.42 -6.83
CA THR A 63 -7.30 -9.48 -5.84
C THR A 63 -8.23 -8.44 -6.47
N THR A 64 -8.74 -7.54 -5.64
CA THR A 64 -9.64 -6.46 -6.07
C THR A 64 -9.05 -5.09 -5.76
N HIS A 65 -9.75 -4.04 -6.17
CA HIS A 65 -9.37 -2.69 -5.77
C HIS A 65 -9.53 -2.52 -4.26
N TYR A 66 -8.58 -1.81 -3.67
CA TYR A 66 -8.61 -1.52 -2.25
C TYR A 66 -9.82 -0.64 -1.90
N LYS A 67 -10.47 -0.97 -0.79
CA LYS A 67 -11.62 -0.22 -0.26
C LYS A 67 -11.27 0.36 1.10
N SER A 68 -11.71 1.59 1.34
CA SER A 68 -11.57 2.22 2.65
C SER A 68 -12.74 3.16 2.88
N TYR A 69 -13.27 3.18 4.10
CA TYR A 69 -14.46 3.95 4.47
C TYR A 69 -15.68 3.72 3.55
N GLY A 70 -15.87 2.48 3.08
CA GLY A 70 -16.99 2.10 2.22
C GLY A 70 -16.85 2.51 0.75
N ALA A 71 -15.73 3.14 0.35
CA ALA A 71 -15.47 3.55 -1.02
C ALA A 71 -14.27 2.80 -1.63
N THR A 72 -14.35 2.51 -2.93
CA THR A 72 -13.21 2.03 -3.71
C THR A 72 -12.19 3.16 -3.87
N MET A 73 -10.96 2.92 -3.44
CA MET A 73 -9.87 3.87 -3.58
C MET A 73 -9.25 3.76 -4.97
N GLN A 74 -9.55 4.73 -5.82
CA GLN A 74 -8.96 4.82 -7.17
C GLN A 74 -7.44 4.89 -7.08
N GLY A 75 -6.75 4.05 -7.85
CA GLY A 75 -5.30 3.97 -7.82
C GLY A 75 -4.75 2.84 -6.95
N TYR A 76 -5.57 2.20 -6.11
CA TYR A 76 -5.08 1.27 -5.09
C TYR A 76 -5.50 -0.18 -5.33
N VAL A 77 -4.54 -1.08 -5.16
CA VAL A 77 -4.72 -2.54 -5.17
C VAL A 77 -4.78 -3.03 -3.72
N LEU A 78 -5.75 -3.90 -3.42
CA LEU A 78 -5.80 -4.61 -2.14
C LEU A 78 -4.71 -5.68 -2.12
N ILE A 79 -3.82 -5.65 -1.13
CA ILE A 79 -2.79 -6.67 -0.96
C ILE A 79 -3.41 -7.91 -0.28
N PRO A 80 -3.44 -9.08 -0.93
CA PRO A 80 -3.93 -10.31 -0.33
C PRO A 80 -3.16 -10.68 0.94
N GLU A 81 -3.86 -11.27 1.91
CA GLU A 81 -3.22 -11.71 3.16
C GLU A 81 -2.10 -12.73 2.94
N THR A 82 -2.22 -13.57 1.91
CA THR A 82 -1.21 -14.57 1.55
C THR A 82 0.13 -13.95 1.17
N MET A 83 0.14 -12.71 0.67
CA MET A 83 1.37 -11.99 0.32
C MET A 83 2.08 -11.43 1.55
N LEU A 84 1.40 -11.29 2.70
CA LEU A 84 1.99 -10.77 3.94
C LEU A 84 3.06 -11.71 4.53
N ALA A 85 3.13 -12.95 4.05
CA ALA A 85 4.17 -13.91 4.43
C ALA A 85 5.55 -13.57 3.83
N ASP A 86 5.60 -12.75 2.77
CA ASP A 86 6.84 -12.35 2.09
C ASP A 86 6.95 -10.82 2.05
N LEU A 87 7.42 -10.26 3.17
CA LEU A 87 7.56 -8.81 3.32
C LEU A 87 8.71 -8.24 2.47
N ASP A 88 9.69 -9.03 2.08
CA ASP A 88 10.78 -8.57 1.20
C ASP A 88 10.24 -8.35 -0.21
N LYS A 89 9.42 -9.27 -0.73
CA LYS A 89 8.73 -9.08 -2.00
C LYS A 89 7.73 -7.94 -1.94
N LEU A 90 6.98 -7.79 -0.84
CA LEU A 90 6.07 -6.65 -0.66
C LEU A 90 6.79 -5.30 -0.60
N ALA A 91 7.99 -5.24 -0.01
CA ALA A 91 8.79 -4.02 0.00
C ALA A 91 9.14 -3.56 -1.42
N MET A 92 9.43 -4.50 -2.34
CA MET A 92 9.66 -4.16 -3.76
C MET A 92 8.45 -3.49 -4.41
N TYR A 93 7.24 -4.00 -4.17
CA TYR A 93 6.02 -3.38 -4.69
C TYR A 93 5.73 -2.02 -4.04
N LEU A 94 6.08 -1.86 -2.76
CA LEU A 94 5.92 -0.60 -2.06
C LEU A 94 6.92 0.46 -2.54
N ASP A 95 8.15 0.07 -2.88
CA ASP A 95 9.13 0.94 -3.53
C ASP A 95 8.70 1.31 -4.96
N GLU A 96 8.14 0.38 -5.74
CA GLU A 96 7.55 0.68 -7.05
C GLU A 96 6.42 1.72 -6.94
N SER A 97 5.58 1.59 -5.90
CA SER A 97 4.53 2.55 -5.58
C SER A 97 5.09 3.94 -5.24
N TYR A 98 6.17 3.98 -4.47
CA TYR A 98 6.91 5.21 -4.17
C TYR A 98 7.46 5.86 -5.44
N ASP A 99 8.14 5.07 -6.30
CA ASP A 99 8.67 5.56 -7.57
C ASP A 99 7.59 6.18 -8.44
N TYR A 100 6.45 5.50 -8.54
CA TYR A 100 5.30 6.02 -9.28
C TYR A 100 4.83 7.37 -8.74
N VAL A 101 4.62 7.53 -7.42
CA VAL A 101 4.13 8.81 -6.89
C VAL A 101 5.17 9.94 -6.98
N MET A 102 6.45 9.62 -7.04
CA MET A 102 7.52 10.58 -7.29
C MET A 102 7.54 11.09 -8.74
N THR A 103 6.94 10.38 -9.69
CA THR A 103 6.81 10.82 -11.09
C THR A 103 5.62 11.75 -11.33
N LEU A 104 4.69 11.85 -10.38
CA LEU A 104 3.51 12.70 -10.50
C LEU A 104 3.87 14.17 -10.28
N GLU A 105 3.05 15.09 -10.82
CA GLU A 105 3.19 16.52 -10.52
C GLU A 105 3.01 16.76 -9.00
N PRO A 106 3.89 17.51 -8.32
CA PRO A 106 3.74 17.78 -6.89
C PRO A 106 2.38 18.41 -6.56
N LYS A 107 1.76 17.99 -5.45
CA LYS A 107 0.52 18.59 -4.92
C LYS A 107 0.72 19.83 -4.08
#